data_AF-A0A7S2WIH3-F1
#
_entry.id   AF-A0A7S2WIH3-F1
#
_cell.length_a   1.000
_cell.length_b   1.000
_cell.length_c   1.000
_cell.angle_alpha   90.00
_cell.angle_beta   90.00
_cell.angle_gamma   90.00
#
_symmetry.space_group_name_H-M   'P 1'
#
loop_
_entity.id
_entity.type
_entity.pdbx_description
1 polymer ?
#
loop_
_entity_poly.entity_id
_entity_poly.type
_entity_poly.pdbx_seq_one_letter_code
_entity_poly.pdbx_strand_id
1 'polypeptide(L)'
;VDLAKCQKSLNEYLDTKKKKYPRFYFVSNVALLDILSNGHTPKRVVPYLADCYDSLSDLVFRDEASENPHNASAMIASDGEVIPFPFNFEMKDPVEHWLNKLTEMQVLTLKTVLRSAIDTAVNWDHEKPRHEWLFDYPAQVVLQGTQIFWTEETEAALEDFEGGSEDAVKAYLDKCNGRLNHLISLVEGKLAKADRCKIISLITMD
;
A
#
# COMPACT_ATOMS: atom_id res chain seq x y z
N VAL A 1 20.27 -19.80 -40.62
CA VAL A 1 18.85 -20.20 -40.53
C VAL A 1 18.44 -20.45 -39.08
N ASP A 2 19.32 -20.99 -38.22
CA ASP A 2 18.98 -21.29 -36.82
C ASP A 2 18.76 -20.08 -35.90
N LEU A 3 19.54 -19.00 -36.03
CA LEU A 3 19.41 -17.84 -35.12
C LEU A 3 18.03 -17.17 -35.21
N ALA A 4 17.50 -17.00 -36.43
CA ALA A 4 16.18 -16.41 -36.63
C ALA A 4 15.05 -17.30 -36.07
N LYS A 5 15.22 -18.62 -36.14
CA LYS A 5 14.28 -19.59 -35.57
C LYS A 5 14.32 -19.55 -34.04
N CYS A 6 15.51 -19.53 -33.44
CA CYS A 6 15.68 -19.36 -32.00
C CYS A 6 15.09 -18.04 -31.50
N GLN A 7 15.32 -16.93 -32.21
CA GLN A 7 14.75 -15.63 -31.86
C GLN A 7 13.22 -15.65 -31.90
N LYS A 8 12.63 -16.28 -32.92
CA LYS A 8 11.18 -16.40 -33.05
C LYS A 8 10.59 -17.22 -31.90
N SER A 9 11.15 -18.40 -31.61
CA SER A 9 10.67 -19.24 -30.51
C SER A 9 10.85 -18.58 -29.14
N LEU A 10 11.92 -17.80 -28.94
CA LEU A 10 12.13 -17.01 -27.73
C LEU A 10 11.04 -15.95 -27.57
N ASN A 11 10.73 -15.20 -28.64
CA ASN A 11 9.68 -14.19 -28.61
C ASN A 11 8.31 -14.83 -28.32
N GLU A 12 7.98 -15.96 -28.94
CA GLU A 12 6.73 -16.71 -28.67
C GLU A 12 6.63 -17.19 -27.21
N TYR A 13 7.76 -17.64 -26.63
CA TYR A 13 7.83 -18.00 -25.22
C TYR A 13 7.61 -16.80 -24.30
N LEU A 14 8.28 -15.67 -24.58
CA LEU A 14 8.12 -14.43 -23.81
C LEU A 14 6.67 -13.91 -23.88
N ASP A 15 6.04 -13.95 -25.06
CA ASP A 15 4.64 -13.55 -25.24
C ASP A 15 3.68 -14.45 -24.45
N THR A 16 3.98 -15.75 -24.34
CA THR A 16 3.21 -16.68 -23.51
C THR A 16 3.33 -16.31 -22.03
N LYS A 17 4.51 -15.89 -21.56
CA LYS A 17 4.73 -15.44 -20.19
C LYS A 17 4.05 -14.10 -19.91
N LYS A 18 4.12 -13.14 -20.84
CA LYS A 18 3.42 -11.85 -20.76
C LYS A 18 1.90 -12.01 -20.67
N LYS A 19 1.32 -12.97 -21.38
CA LYS A 19 -0.12 -13.28 -21.27
C LYS A 19 -0.53 -13.79 -19.89
N LYS A 20 0.36 -14.50 -19.18
CA LYS A 20 0.09 -15.00 -17.82
C LYS A 20 0.27 -13.93 -16.73
N TYR A 21 1.24 -13.02 -16.92
CA TYR A 21 1.46 -11.88 -16.06
C TYR A 21 1.62 -10.60 -16.90
N PRO A 22 0.51 -9.87 -17.15
CA PRO A 22 0.49 -8.73 -18.05
C PRO A 22 1.48 -7.61 -17.70
N ARG A 23 1.92 -7.47 -16.44
CA ARG A 23 2.89 -6.42 -16.10
C ARG A 23 4.28 -6.63 -16.73
N PHE A 24 4.58 -7.83 -17.22
CA PHE A 24 5.75 -8.07 -18.05
C PHE A 24 5.75 -7.34 -19.41
N TYR A 25 4.62 -6.72 -19.82
CA TYR A 25 4.62 -5.82 -20.98
C TYR A 25 5.40 -4.52 -20.71
N PHE A 26 5.58 -4.12 -19.45
CA PHE A 26 6.31 -2.92 -19.05
C PHE A 26 7.80 -3.19 -18.79
N VAL A 27 8.20 -4.46 -18.72
CA VAL A 27 9.57 -4.88 -18.45
C VAL A 27 10.34 -5.09 -19.76
N SER A 28 11.59 -4.65 -19.82
CA SER A 28 12.44 -4.89 -21.00
C SER A 28 12.63 -6.40 -21.25
N ASN A 29 12.78 -6.83 -22.50
CA ASN A 29 12.97 -8.25 -22.80
C ASN A 29 14.22 -8.84 -22.11
N VAL A 30 15.28 -8.05 -21.89
CA VAL A 30 16.49 -8.49 -21.18
C VAL A 30 16.18 -8.75 -19.69
N ALA A 31 15.53 -7.80 -19.03
CA ALA A 31 15.11 -7.94 -17.63
C ALA A 31 14.11 -9.11 -17.47
N LEU A 32 13.16 -9.25 -18.40
CA LEU A 32 12.19 -10.34 -18.38
C LEU A 32 12.88 -11.71 -18.50
N LEU A 33 13.90 -11.84 -19.35
CA LEU A 33 14.67 -13.08 -19.44
C LEU A 33 15.42 -13.37 -18.14
N ASP A 34 15.99 -12.35 -17.49
CA ASP A 34 16.67 -12.54 -16.21
C ASP A 34 15.70 -12.99 -15.11
N ILE A 35 14.53 -12.35 -15.01
CA ILE A 35 13.43 -12.75 -14.11
C ILE A 35 13.03 -14.21 -14.35
N LEU A 36 12.79 -14.59 -15.61
CA LEU A 36 12.35 -15.95 -15.96
C LEU A 36 13.45 -16.99 -15.71
N SER A 37 14.72 -16.64 -15.91
CA SER A 37 15.86 -17.51 -15.64
C SER A 37 16.09 -17.73 -14.14
N ASN A 38 15.78 -16.72 -13.31
CA ASN A 38 15.92 -16.76 -11.86
C ASN A 38 14.59 -16.95 -11.13
N GLY A 39 13.53 -17.41 -11.82
CA GLY A 39 12.17 -17.47 -11.26
C GLY A 39 12.02 -18.34 -10.00
N HIS A 40 12.95 -19.27 -9.78
CA HIS A 40 13.05 -20.11 -8.59
C HIS A 40 13.84 -19.47 -7.43
N THR A 41 14.42 -18.27 -7.61
CA THR A 41 15.16 -17.55 -6.57
C THR A 41 14.51 -16.17 -6.37
N PRO A 42 13.48 -16.04 -5.53
CA PRO A 42 12.70 -14.81 -5.42
C PRO A 42 13.53 -13.56 -5.11
N LYS A 43 14.57 -13.69 -4.27
CA LYS A 43 15.53 -12.60 -3.97
C LYS A 43 16.20 -12.00 -5.21
N ARG A 44 16.38 -12.77 -6.30
CA ARG A 44 16.93 -12.27 -7.56
C ARG A 44 15.89 -11.59 -8.45
N VAL A 45 14.60 -11.85 -8.22
CA VAL A 45 13.49 -11.22 -8.95
C VAL A 45 13.10 -9.89 -8.30
N VAL A 46 13.29 -9.73 -6.99
CA VAL A 46 12.99 -8.52 -6.21
C VAL A 46 13.47 -7.21 -6.84
N PRO A 47 14.71 -7.09 -7.37
CA PRO A 47 15.17 -5.86 -8.01
C PRO A 47 14.30 -5.38 -9.18
N TYR A 48 13.53 -6.28 -9.79
CA TYR A 48 12.62 -5.98 -10.90
C TYR A 48 11.18 -5.68 -10.45
N LEU A 49 10.89 -5.69 -9.14
CA LEU A 49 9.55 -5.36 -8.65
C LEU A 49 9.19 -3.92 -8.98
N ALA A 50 10.14 -2.98 -8.91
CA ALA A 50 9.91 -1.59 -9.30
C ALA A 50 9.57 -1.42 -10.80
N ASP A 51 10.01 -2.35 -11.67
CA ASP A 51 9.62 -2.36 -13.09
C ASP A 51 8.20 -2.93 -13.29
N CYS A 52 7.73 -3.74 -12.35
CA CYS A 52 6.41 -4.40 -12.41
C CYS A 52 5.34 -3.62 -11.61
N TYR A 53 5.72 -2.82 -10.63
CA TYR A 53 4.82 -2.15 -9.68
C TYR A 53 5.23 -0.70 -9.51
N ASP A 54 4.26 0.20 -9.42
CA ASP A 54 4.51 1.65 -9.28
C ASP A 54 5.10 2.01 -7.89
N SER A 55 4.58 1.38 -6.82
CA SER A 55 4.90 1.76 -5.44
C SER A 55 5.45 0.61 -4.58
N LEU A 56 5.93 -0.49 -5.18
CA LEU A 56 6.57 -1.59 -4.44
C LEU A 56 8.07 -1.60 -4.75
N SER A 57 8.90 -1.47 -3.72
CA SER A 57 10.36 -1.49 -3.88
C SER A 57 10.97 -2.84 -3.50
N ASP A 58 10.52 -3.45 -2.41
CA ASP A 58 11.16 -4.62 -1.83
C ASP A 58 10.19 -5.47 -0.98
N LEU A 59 10.66 -6.63 -0.52
CA LEU A 59 9.98 -7.53 0.40
C LEU A 59 10.90 -7.86 1.57
N VAL A 60 10.34 -7.91 2.78
CA VAL A 60 11.08 -8.40 3.95
C VAL A 60 11.03 -9.93 3.95
N PHE A 61 12.14 -10.57 3.62
CA PHE A 61 12.29 -12.03 3.69
C PHE A 61 12.49 -12.48 5.14
N ARG A 62 11.90 -13.61 5.50
CA ARG A 62 12.20 -14.25 6.79
C ARG A 62 13.61 -14.87 6.74
N ASP A 63 14.31 -14.73 7.87
CA ASP A 63 15.73 -15.01 8.12
C ASP A 63 16.39 -16.09 7.24
N GLU A 64 17.66 -15.85 6.85
CA GLU A 64 18.47 -16.77 6.03
C GLU A 64 18.78 -18.10 6.74
N ALA A 65 18.62 -18.13 8.06
CA ALA A 65 18.76 -19.34 8.88
C ALA A 65 17.52 -20.25 8.88
N SER A 66 16.40 -19.79 8.31
CA SER A 66 15.19 -20.62 8.16
C SER A 66 15.25 -21.46 6.89
N GLU A 67 14.73 -22.68 6.93
CA GLU A 67 14.75 -23.67 5.84
C GLU A 67 13.98 -23.25 4.57
N ASN A 68 13.44 -22.02 4.49
CA ASN A 68 12.57 -21.60 3.38
C ASN A 68 12.87 -20.16 2.88
N PRO A 69 13.83 -19.98 1.95
CA PRO A 69 14.22 -18.67 1.39
C PRO A 69 13.15 -18.04 0.49
N HIS A 70 11.98 -18.66 0.38
CA HIS A 70 10.87 -18.24 -0.47
C HIS A 70 9.78 -17.47 0.29
N ASN A 71 9.98 -17.21 1.58
CA ASN A 71 8.95 -16.59 2.43
C ASN A 71 9.23 -15.12 2.70
N ALA A 72 8.22 -14.28 2.45
CA ALA A 72 8.20 -12.87 2.81
C ALA A 72 7.18 -12.61 3.93
N SER A 73 7.51 -11.69 4.83
CA SER A 73 6.67 -11.25 5.96
C SER A 73 6.11 -9.85 5.82
N ALA A 74 6.67 -9.02 4.94
CA ALA A 74 6.19 -7.66 4.72
C ALA A 74 6.54 -7.20 3.30
N MET A 75 5.83 -6.17 2.83
CA MET A 75 6.19 -5.39 1.65
C MET A 75 6.80 -4.06 2.05
N ILE A 76 7.70 -3.55 1.22
CA ILE A 76 8.33 -2.23 1.38
C ILE A 76 7.93 -1.36 0.19
N ALA A 77 7.35 -0.20 0.48
CA ALA A 77 6.95 0.76 -0.54
C ALA A 77 8.17 1.55 -1.06
N SER A 78 8.00 2.26 -2.18
CA SER A 78 9.07 3.07 -2.79
C SER A 78 9.53 4.26 -1.93
N ASP A 79 8.69 4.73 -1.02
CA ASP A 79 9.01 5.75 -0.02
C ASP A 79 9.61 5.18 1.29
N GLY A 80 9.76 3.85 1.36
CA GLY A 80 10.33 3.13 2.50
C GLY A 80 9.31 2.70 3.56
N GLU A 81 8.02 2.93 3.35
CA GLU A 81 6.98 2.43 4.26
C GLU A 81 6.93 0.89 4.25
N VAL A 82 6.96 0.27 5.43
CA VAL A 82 6.96 -1.19 5.58
C VAL A 82 5.60 -1.64 6.09
N ILE A 83 4.93 -2.50 5.33
CA ILE A 83 3.60 -3.00 5.65
C ILE A 83 3.67 -4.53 5.81
N PRO A 84 3.49 -5.05 7.05
CA PRO A 84 3.47 -6.49 7.31
C PRO A 84 2.31 -7.18 6.58
N PHE A 85 2.58 -8.36 6.03
CA PHE A 85 1.51 -9.21 5.52
C PHE A 85 0.73 -9.84 6.69
N PRO A 86 -0.59 -10.06 6.54
CA PRO A 86 -1.41 -10.69 7.57
C PRO A 86 -1.02 -12.16 7.82
N PHE A 87 -0.34 -12.80 6.88
CA PHE A 87 0.24 -14.14 7.00
C PHE A 87 1.47 -14.27 6.11
N ASN A 88 2.20 -15.38 6.25
CA ASN A 88 3.41 -15.64 5.47
C ASN A 88 3.09 -15.77 3.98
N PHE A 89 3.80 -14.99 3.16
CA PHE A 89 3.69 -15.07 1.71
C PHE A 89 4.80 -15.96 1.14
N GLU A 90 4.41 -17.07 0.50
CA GLU A 90 5.33 -18.08 -0.03
C GLU A 90 5.44 -18.02 -1.57
N MET A 91 6.68 -17.95 -2.06
CA MET A 91 7.03 -17.78 -3.49
C MET A 91 7.62 -19.06 -4.10
N LYS A 92 6.83 -20.15 -4.12
CA LYS A 92 7.26 -21.47 -4.64
C LYS A 92 6.81 -21.78 -6.07
N ASP A 93 5.75 -21.13 -6.54
CA ASP A 93 5.21 -21.34 -7.88
C ASP A 93 6.10 -20.76 -8.99
N PRO A 94 5.81 -20.98 -10.28
CA PRO A 94 6.40 -20.19 -11.36
C PRO A 94 6.28 -18.69 -11.11
N VAL A 95 7.27 -17.91 -11.56
CA VAL A 95 7.37 -16.47 -11.27
C VAL A 95 6.13 -15.67 -11.65
N GLU A 96 5.51 -16.00 -12.78
CA GLU A 96 4.25 -15.36 -13.18
C GLU A 96 3.10 -15.60 -12.18
N HIS A 97 3.07 -16.75 -11.51
CA HIS A 97 1.99 -17.12 -10.61
C HIS A 97 2.18 -16.46 -9.24
N TRP A 98 3.38 -16.53 -8.66
CA TRP A 98 3.59 -15.89 -7.37
C TRP A 98 3.57 -14.36 -7.48
N LEU A 99 3.94 -13.75 -8.61
CA LEU A 99 3.75 -12.30 -8.82
C LEU A 99 2.25 -11.90 -8.87
N ASN A 100 1.40 -12.74 -9.46
CA ASN A 100 -0.05 -12.55 -9.39
C ASN A 100 -0.55 -12.69 -7.93
N LYS A 101 -0.15 -13.75 -7.23
CA LYS A 101 -0.49 -13.96 -5.81
C LYS A 101 0.03 -12.85 -4.90
N LEU A 102 1.20 -12.27 -5.20
CA LEU A 102 1.74 -11.12 -4.49
C LEU A 102 0.80 -9.93 -4.62
N THR A 103 0.26 -9.69 -5.82
CA THR A 103 -0.73 -8.63 -6.05
C THR A 103 -2.01 -8.86 -5.23
N GLU A 104 -2.51 -10.10 -5.20
CA GLU A 104 -3.65 -10.47 -4.35
C GLU A 104 -3.34 -10.24 -2.86
N MET A 105 -2.11 -10.60 -2.44
CA MET A 105 -1.64 -10.41 -1.08
C MET A 105 -1.55 -8.93 -0.69
N GLN A 106 -1.06 -8.07 -1.59
CA GLN A 106 -1.02 -6.62 -1.37
C GLN A 106 -2.42 -6.05 -1.15
N VAL A 107 -3.38 -6.40 -2.04
CA VAL A 107 -4.77 -5.95 -1.93
C VAL A 107 -5.41 -6.43 -0.63
N LEU A 108 -5.22 -7.70 -0.27
CA LEU A 108 -5.74 -8.24 0.98
C LEU A 108 -5.14 -7.52 2.19
N THR A 109 -3.82 -7.29 2.19
CA THR A 109 -3.11 -6.59 3.26
C THR A 109 -3.69 -5.19 3.47
N LEU A 110 -3.77 -4.39 2.40
CA LEU A 110 -4.29 -3.03 2.48
C LEU A 110 -5.76 -3.00 2.92
N LYS A 111 -6.60 -3.94 2.44
CA LYS A 111 -7.99 -4.07 2.91
C LYS A 111 -8.08 -4.40 4.40
N THR A 112 -7.24 -5.32 4.89
CA THR A 112 -7.21 -5.70 6.30
C THR A 112 -6.76 -4.52 7.17
N VAL A 113 -5.70 -3.82 6.78
CA VAL A 113 -5.18 -2.67 7.52
C VAL A 113 -6.17 -1.51 7.49
N LEU A 114 -6.81 -1.23 6.35
CA LEU A 114 -7.85 -0.20 6.24
C LEU A 114 -9.08 -0.53 7.10
N ARG A 115 -9.51 -1.78 7.14
CA ARG A 115 -10.61 -2.19 8.02
C ARG A 115 -10.27 -1.93 9.49
N SER A 116 -9.06 -2.32 9.93
CA SER A 116 -8.61 -2.04 11.29
C SER A 116 -8.54 -0.54 11.58
N ALA A 117 -8.10 0.26 10.60
CA ALA A 117 -8.07 1.71 10.70
C ALA A 117 -9.48 2.28 10.93
N ILE A 118 -10.46 1.85 10.15
CA ILE A 118 -11.86 2.27 10.30
C ILE A 118 -12.41 1.85 11.67
N ASP A 119 -12.20 0.59 12.08
CA ASP A 119 -12.70 0.04 13.34
C ASP A 119 -12.13 0.78 14.57
N THR A 120 -10.93 1.37 14.47
CA THR A 120 -10.31 2.13 15.56
C THR A 120 -10.55 3.65 15.47
N ALA A 121 -10.88 4.17 14.30
CA ALA A 121 -11.13 5.60 14.10
C ALA A 121 -12.41 6.10 14.80
N VAL A 122 -13.35 5.21 15.11
CA VAL A 122 -14.51 5.52 15.97
C VAL A 122 -14.12 6.06 17.36
N ASN A 123 -12.88 5.82 17.80
CA ASN A 123 -12.36 6.26 19.09
C ASN A 123 -11.69 7.64 19.05
N TRP A 124 -11.74 8.37 17.93
CA TRP A 124 -11.11 9.70 17.80
C TRP A 124 -11.62 10.73 18.80
N ASP A 125 -12.88 10.64 19.20
CA ASP A 125 -13.48 11.60 20.13
C ASP A 125 -13.52 11.04 21.57
N HIS A 126 -12.88 9.89 21.83
CA HIS A 126 -12.95 9.19 23.12
C HIS A 126 -11.58 8.79 23.67
N GLU A 127 -10.89 7.84 23.02
CA GLU A 127 -9.70 7.20 23.59
C GLU A 127 -8.41 7.65 22.91
N LYS A 128 -8.41 7.76 21.57
CA LYS A 128 -7.21 8.06 20.79
C LYS A 128 -7.52 9.06 19.69
N PRO A 129 -7.19 10.35 19.87
CA PRO A 129 -7.53 11.38 18.90
C PRO A 129 -6.82 11.16 17.56
N ARG A 130 -7.40 11.68 16.47
CA ARG A 130 -6.92 11.48 15.09
C ARG A 130 -5.41 11.75 14.91
N HIS A 131 -4.90 12.80 15.56
CA HIS A 131 -3.49 13.20 15.47
C HIS A 131 -2.52 12.22 16.16
N GLU A 132 -3.01 11.35 17.03
CA GLU A 132 -2.26 10.23 17.61
C GLU A 132 -2.52 8.91 16.87
N TRP A 133 -3.78 8.67 16.49
CA TRP A 133 -4.22 7.50 15.73
C TRP A 133 -3.46 7.33 14.40
N LEU A 134 -3.12 8.44 13.73
CA LEU A 134 -2.42 8.39 12.45
C LEU A 134 -1.04 7.70 12.49
N PHE A 135 -0.44 7.54 13.68
CA PHE A 135 0.85 6.87 13.81
C PHE A 135 0.75 5.35 13.78
N ASP A 136 -0.44 4.79 14.01
CA ASP A 136 -0.66 3.35 14.03
C ASP A 136 -0.78 2.75 12.63
N TYR A 137 -1.06 3.61 11.63
CA TYR A 137 -1.43 3.19 10.28
C TYR A 137 -0.51 3.77 9.21
N PRO A 138 -0.33 3.04 8.09
CA PRO A 138 0.35 3.52 6.91
C PRO A 138 -0.26 4.82 6.36
N ALA A 139 0.55 5.68 5.73
CA ALA A 139 0.14 7.01 5.29
C ALA A 139 -1.11 6.98 4.38
N GLN A 140 -1.13 6.08 3.40
CA GLN A 140 -2.27 5.95 2.49
C GLN A 140 -3.55 5.49 3.22
N VAL A 141 -3.42 4.61 4.23
CA VAL A 141 -4.55 4.14 5.02
C VAL A 141 -5.09 5.25 5.92
N VAL A 142 -4.21 6.07 6.50
CA VAL A 142 -4.61 7.26 7.28
C VAL A 142 -5.42 8.23 6.43
N LEU A 143 -4.94 8.55 5.23
CA LEU A 143 -5.64 9.44 4.29
C LEU A 143 -7.02 8.86 3.93
N GLN A 144 -7.07 7.61 3.48
CA GLN A 144 -8.32 6.97 3.06
C GLN A 144 -9.32 6.82 4.21
N GLY A 145 -8.88 6.38 5.39
CA GLY A 145 -9.72 6.26 6.58
C GLY A 145 -10.27 7.63 7.01
N THR A 146 -9.46 8.67 6.92
CA THR A 146 -9.90 10.04 7.20
C THR A 146 -10.94 10.54 6.22
N GLN A 147 -10.79 10.28 4.93
CA GLN A 147 -11.80 10.66 3.93
C GLN A 147 -13.13 9.94 4.16
N ILE A 148 -13.10 8.66 4.51
CA ILE A 148 -14.32 7.90 4.83
C ILE A 148 -15.06 8.54 6.02
N PHE A 149 -14.35 8.76 7.13
CA PHE A 149 -14.94 9.39 8.31
C PHE A 149 -15.41 10.82 8.04
N TRP A 150 -14.64 11.60 7.30
CA TRP A 150 -15.04 12.94 6.93
C TRP A 150 -16.33 12.93 6.11
N THR A 151 -16.49 12.00 5.16
CA THR A 151 -17.72 11.84 4.38
C THR A 151 -18.89 11.47 5.29
N GLU A 152 -18.75 10.45 6.13
CA GLU A 152 -19.80 10.01 7.05
C GLU A 152 -20.24 11.11 8.04
N GLU A 153 -19.29 11.80 8.66
CA GLU A 153 -19.59 12.88 9.61
C GLU A 153 -20.17 14.13 8.90
N THR A 154 -19.77 14.39 7.66
CA THR A 154 -20.37 15.48 6.85
C THR A 154 -21.81 15.16 6.49
N GLU A 155 -22.08 13.93 6.04
CA GLU A 155 -23.44 13.48 5.71
C GLU A 155 -24.34 13.55 6.94
N ALA A 156 -23.88 13.07 8.10
CA ALA A 156 -24.60 13.18 9.36
C ALA A 156 -24.91 14.65 9.75
N ALA A 157 -23.95 15.55 9.61
CA ALA A 157 -24.17 16.97 9.92
C ALA A 157 -25.18 17.64 8.96
N LEU A 158 -25.25 17.19 7.70
CA LEU A 158 -26.24 17.65 6.73
C LEU A 158 -27.64 17.11 7.05
N GLU A 159 -27.74 15.83 7.43
CA GLU A 159 -29.00 15.22 7.88
C GLU A 159 -29.55 15.91 9.14
N ASP A 160 -28.70 16.17 10.13
CA ASP A 160 -29.07 16.91 11.34
C ASP A 160 -29.57 18.33 11.03
N PHE A 161 -28.92 19.00 10.07
CA PHE A 161 -29.34 20.32 9.60
C PHE A 161 -30.72 20.28 8.94
N GLU A 162 -30.98 19.31 8.06
CA GLU A 162 -32.31 19.10 7.48
C GLU A 162 -33.36 18.76 8.55
N GLY A 163 -32.95 18.05 9.61
CA GLY A 163 -33.74 17.73 10.79
C GLY A 163 -34.06 18.91 11.71
N GLY A 164 -33.54 20.12 11.42
CA GLY A 164 -33.79 21.35 12.17
C GLY A 164 -32.69 21.77 13.15
N SER A 165 -31.55 21.07 13.17
CA SER A 165 -30.35 21.50 13.89
C SER A 165 -29.57 22.53 13.06
N GLU A 166 -30.00 23.79 13.11
CA GLU A 166 -29.45 24.88 12.26
C GLU A 166 -27.94 25.07 12.40
N ASP A 167 -27.36 24.73 13.57
CA ASP A 167 -25.93 24.86 13.86
C ASP A 167 -25.11 23.58 13.52
N ALA A 168 -25.72 22.47 13.08
CA ALA A 168 -25.03 21.18 12.92
C ALA A 168 -23.80 21.25 11.99
N VAL A 169 -23.96 21.83 10.81
CA VAL A 169 -22.85 21.99 9.84
C VAL A 169 -21.75 22.89 10.38
N LYS A 170 -22.12 23.93 11.13
CA LYS A 170 -21.15 24.86 11.74
C LYS A 170 -20.37 24.18 12.87
N ALA A 171 -21.04 23.42 13.72
CA ALA A 171 -20.41 22.64 14.78
C ALA A 171 -19.44 21.60 14.20
N TYR A 172 -19.80 20.96 13.09
CA TYR A 172 -18.90 20.03 12.40
C TYR A 172 -17.69 20.74 11.79
N LEU A 173 -17.87 21.92 11.18
CA LEU A 173 -16.74 22.74 10.71
C LEU A 173 -15.78 23.10 11.84
N ASP A 174 -16.29 23.48 13.01
CA ASP A 174 -15.46 23.76 14.19
C ASP A 174 -14.68 22.52 14.65
N LYS A 175 -15.29 21.33 14.57
CA LYS A 175 -14.63 20.05 14.84
C LYS A 175 -13.48 19.78 13.84
N CYS A 176 -13.73 19.99 12.54
CA CYS A 176 -12.70 19.87 11.50
C CYS A 176 -11.53 20.83 11.74
N ASN A 177 -11.81 22.11 12.01
CA ASN A 177 -10.81 23.11 12.35
C ASN A 177 -9.99 22.73 13.59
N GLY A 178 -10.64 22.18 14.63
CA GLY A 178 -9.95 21.66 15.81
C GLY A 178 -8.99 20.52 15.46
N ARG A 179 -9.45 19.54 14.67
CA ARG A 179 -8.61 18.42 14.22
C ARG A 179 -7.45 18.88 13.33
N LEU A 180 -7.65 19.87 12.46
CA LEU A 180 -6.60 20.48 11.63
C LEU A 180 -5.55 21.20 12.48
N ASN A 181 -5.98 22.00 13.46
CA ASN A 181 -5.06 22.72 14.37
C ASN A 181 -4.17 21.76 15.17
N HIS A 182 -4.69 20.60 15.58
CA HIS A 182 -3.87 19.57 16.20
C HIS A 182 -2.78 19.03 15.26
N LEU A 183 -3.10 18.82 13.98
CA LEU A 183 -2.12 18.38 12.97
C LEU A 183 -1.08 19.46 12.65
N ILE A 184 -1.45 20.74 12.69
CA ILE A 184 -0.50 21.85 12.54
C ILE A 184 0.48 21.85 13.73
N SER A 185 -0.03 21.72 14.96
CA SER A 185 0.76 21.74 16.20
C SER A 185 1.79 20.59 16.27
N LEU A 186 1.33 19.34 16.18
CA LEU A 186 1.74 18.48 15.09
C LEU A 186 3.15 18.62 14.46
N VAL A 187 3.10 19.21 13.26
CA VAL A 187 4.23 19.48 12.35
C VAL A 187 5.20 20.49 12.93
N GLU A 188 4.79 21.43 13.78
CA GLU A 188 5.71 22.36 14.43
C GLU A 188 6.69 21.65 15.40
N GLY A 189 6.32 20.46 15.87
CA GLY A 189 7.14 19.60 16.72
C GLY A 189 8.28 18.86 16.00
N LYS A 190 8.96 17.98 16.75
CA LYS A 190 10.00 17.08 16.22
C LYS A 190 9.34 15.81 15.69
N LEU A 191 9.56 15.52 14.41
CA LEU A 191 8.99 14.37 13.70
C LEU A 191 10.03 13.77 12.78
N ALA A 192 9.95 12.44 12.56
CA ALA A 192 10.67 11.80 11.49
C ALA A 192 10.22 12.35 10.13
N LYS A 193 11.08 12.28 9.11
CA LYS A 193 10.79 12.80 7.77
C LYS A 193 9.53 12.16 7.17
N ALA A 194 9.36 10.85 7.35
CA ALA A 194 8.20 10.11 6.84
C ALA A 194 6.90 10.56 7.51
N ASP A 195 6.87 10.63 8.84
CA ASP A 195 5.70 11.10 9.58
C ASP A 195 5.33 12.54 9.25
N ARG A 196 6.34 13.41 9.13
CA ARG A 196 6.12 14.79 8.70
C ARG A 196 5.49 14.86 7.30
N CYS A 197 5.95 14.04 6.37
CA CYS A 197 5.35 13.94 5.03
C CYS A 197 3.88 13.49 5.11
N LYS A 198 3.62 12.40 5.84
CA LYS A 198 2.27 11.86 6.09
C LYS A 198 1.32 12.91 6.67
N ILE A 199 1.75 13.64 7.69
CA ILE A 199 0.93 14.65 8.37
C ILE A 199 0.70 15.86 7.46
N ILE A 200 1.71 16.31 6.69
CA ILE A 200 1.53 17.38 5.71
C ILE A 200 0.55 16.96 4.61
N SER A 201 0.62 15.71 4.12
CA SER A 201 -0.36 15.19 3.16
C SER A 201 -1.78 15.20 3.73
N LEU A 202 -1.95 14.87 5.01
CA LEU A 202 -3.24 14.93 5.69
C LEU A 202 -3.74 16.38 5.83
N ILE A 203 -2.87 17.32 6.22
CA ILE A 203 -3.18 18.77 6.28
C ILE A 203 -3.54 19.33 4.90
N THR A 204 -2.91 18.85 3.82
CA THR A 204 -3.17 19.33 2.46
C THR A 204 -4.54 18.88 1.96
N MET A 205 -5.03 17.76 2.49
CA MET A 205 -6.32 17.18 2.14
C MET A 205 -7.47 17.80 2.95
N ASP A 206 -7.25 18.06 4.24
CA ASP A 206 -8.18 18.74 5.14
C ASP A 206 -8.44 20.20 4.72
#